data_AF-A0A375CR41-F1
#
_entry.id   AF-A0A375CR41-F1
#
_cell.length_a   1.000
_cell.length_b   1.000
_cell.length_c   1.000
_cell.angle_alpha   90.00
_cell.angle_beta   90.00
_cell.angle_gamma   90.00
#
_symmetry.space_group_name_H-M   'P 1'
#
loop_
_entity.id
_entity.type
_entity.pdbx_description
1 polymer ?
#
loop_
_entity_poly.entity_id
_entity_poly.type
_entity_poly.pdbx_seq_one_letter_code
_entity_poly.pdbx_strand_id
1 'polypeptide(L)'
;MKLPKSFFAPFPDNPAACQDLRRDACRVLRRFAGDMALRPRDYTIREHRQRRRDVNVFALQTDSLLVEIQHPPGAEGIRMSYRTCRGRNDMAGGRDNTVSVESLATQRGYAELVSTLRVVAGRRG
;
A
#
# COMPACT_ATOMS: atom_id res chain seq x y z
N MET A 1 -9.56 5.40 8.48
CA MET A 1 -9.78 3.92 8.52
C MET A 1 -9.04 3.38 9.75
N LYS A 2 -9.53 2.36 10.48
CA LYS A 2 -8.76 1.84 11.63
C LYS A 2 -7.56 1.01 11.12
N LEU A 3 -6.35 1.53 11.33
CA LEU A 3 -5.13 0.85 10.95
C LEU A 3 -4.77 -0.26 11.96
N PRO A 4 -4.18 -1.37 11.49
CA PRO A 4 -3.71 -2.45 12.36
C PRO A 4 -2.58 -1.99 13.30
N LYS A 5 -2.50 -2.56 14.50
CA LYS A 5 -1.42 -2.22 15.45
C LYS A 5 -0.03 -2.59 14.92
N SER A 6 0.06 -3.65 14.12
CA SER A 6 1.30 -4.10 13.46
C SER A 6 1.95 -3.03 12.57
N PHE A 7 1.20 -2.01 12.14
CA PHE A 7 1.72 -0.92 11.30
C PHE A 7 2.52 0.12 12.08
N PHE A 8 2.33 0.17 13.39
CA PHE A 8 3.02 1.07 14.32
C PHE A 8 4.05 0.33 15.18
N ALA A 9 4.20 -0.97 14.97
CA ALA A 9 5.20 -1.77 15.66
C ALA A 9 6.57 -1.61 14.98
N PRO A 10 7.67 -1.72 15.76
CA PRO A 10 9.00 -1.86 15.20
C PRO A 10 9.10 -3.03 14.22
N PHE A 11 10.14 -3.04 13.40
CA PHE A 11 10.41 -4.13 12.47
C PHE A 11 10.37 -5.50 13.17
N PRO A 12 9.58 -6.48 12.69
CA PRO A 12 9.39 -7.74 13.36
C PRO A 12 10.69 -8.56 13.35
N ASP A 13 11.13 -8.96 14.53
CA ASP A 13 12.30 -9.80 14.76
C ASP A 13 11.97 -11.31 14.82
N ASN A 14 10.69 -11.65 14.90
CA ASN A 14 10.21 -13.03 15.01
C ASN A 14 9.20 -13.41 13.91
N PRO A 15 9.06 -14.70 13.59
CA PRO A 15 8.19 -15.18 12.51
C PRO A 15 6.70 -14.88 12.72
N ALA A 16 6.21 -14.89 13.96
CA ALA A 16 4.80 -14.64 14.28
C ALA A 16 4.42 -13.18 13.97
N ALA A 17 5.26 -12.22 14.40
CA ALA A 17 5.07 -10.81 14.10
C ALA A 17 5.16 -10.52 12.59
N CYS A 18 6.05 -11.22 11.86
CA CYS A 18 6.08 -11.17 10.39
C CYS A 18 4.76 -11.63 9.77
N GLN A 19 4.19 -12.73 10.27
CA GLN A 19 2.93 -13.28 9.77
C GLN A 19 1.74 -12.36 10.06
N ASP A 20 1.70 -11.76 11.25
CA ASP A 20 0.67 -10.78 11.62
C ASP A 20 0.74 -9.54 10.73
N LEU A 21 1.94 -8.98 10.53
CA LEU A 21 2.16 -7.86 9.60
C LEU A 21 1.69 -8.20 8.19
N ARG A 22 2.06 -9.38 7.67
CA ARG A 22 1.64 -9.85 6.35
C ARG A 22 0.12 -9.93 6.25
N ARG A 23 -0.54 -10.55 7.23
CA ARG A 23 -2.01 -10.69 7.25
C ARG A 23 -2.69 -9.32 7.24
N ASP A 24 -2.19 -8.41 8.06
CA ASP A 24 -2.71 -7.06 8.23
C ASP A 24 -2.50 -6.20 6.97
N ALA A 25 -1.29 -6.24 6.39
CA ALA A 25 -0.98 -5.57 5.13
C ALA A 25 -1.87 -6.05 3.99
N CYS A 26 -2.01 -7.37 3.82
CA CYS A 26 -2.88 -7.94 2.79
C CYS A 26 -4.35 -7.56 3.01
N ARG A 27 -4.82 -7.53 4.26
CA ARG A 27 -6.19 -7.09 4.58
C ARG A 27 -6.41 -5.62 4.21
N VAL A 28 -5.45 -4.75 4.52
CA VAL A 28 -5.52 -3.32 4.17
C VAL A 28 -5.51 -3.14 2.65
N LEU A 29 -4.64 -3.84 1.91
CA LEU A 29 -4.60 -3.77 0.45
C LEU A 29 -5.89 -4.28 -0.21
N ARG A 30 -6.49 -5.36 0.31
CA ARG A 30 -7.82 -5.83 -0.16
C ARG A 30 -8.91 -4.82 0.11
N ARG A 31 -8.85 -4.12 1.25
CA ARG A 31 -9.79 -3.05 1.56
C ARG A 31 -9.64 -1.90 0.58
N PHE A 32 -8.43 -1.45 0.28
CA PHE A 32 -8.20 -0.44 -0.77
C PHE A 32 -8.76 -0.91 -2.12
N ALA A 33 -8.54 -2.17 -2.49
CA ALA A 33 -9.11 -2.71 -3.73
C ALA A 33 -10.64 -2.65 -3.75
N GLY A 34 -11.30 -3.07 -2.66
CA GLY A 34 -12.76 -2.98 -2.52
C GLY A 34 -13.27 -1.53 -2.54
N ASP A 35 -12.63 -0.65 -1.79
CA ASP A 35 -13.01 0.78 -1.71
C ASP A 35 -12.68 1.54 -3.00
N MET A 36 -11.80 1.04 -3.86
CA MET A 36 -11.59 1.53 -5.23
C MET A 36 -12.50 0.84 -6.27
N ALA A 37 -13.38 -0.06 -5.85
CA ALA A 37 -14.22 -0.89 -6.71
C ALA A 37 -13.42 -1.71 -7.75
N LEU A 38 -12.24 -2.21 -7.36
CA LEU A 38 -11.44 -3.12 -8.17
C LEU A 38 -12.10 -4.51 -8.23
N ARG A 39 -12.23 -5.07 -9.44
CA ARG A 39 -12.64 -6.48 -9.56
C ARG A 39 -11.43 -7.35 -9.19
N PRO A 40 -11.63 -8.56 -8.63
CA PRO A 40 -10.52 -9.46 -8.28
C PRO A 40 -9.54 -9.77 -9.40
N ARG A 41 -9.99 -9.71 -10.67
CA ARG A 41 -9.16 -9.91 -11.87
C ARG A 41 -8.33 -8.68 -12.27
N ASP A 42 -8.68 -7.50 -11.77
CA ASP A 42 -8.05 -6.23 -12.16
C ASP A 42 -6.82 -5.90 -11.29
N TYR A 43 -6.55 -6.72 -10.28
CA TYR A 43 -5.44 -6.49 -9.36
C TYR A 43 -4.78 -7.78 -8.92
N THR A 44 -3.52 -7.67 -8.51
CA THR A 44 -2.80 -8.71 -7.78
C THR A 44 -2.28 -8.12 -6.49
N ILE A 45 -2.37 -8.88 -5.39
CA ILE A 45 -1.65 -8.56 -4.15
C ILE A 45 -0.41 -9.45 -4.10
N ARG A 46 0.76 -8.83 -4.02
CA ARG A 46 2.06 -9.52 -4.00
C ARG A 46 2.80 -9.19 -2.72
N GLU A 47 3.48 -10.19 -2.20
CA GLU A 47 4.47 -10.04 -1.14
C GLU A 47 5.85 -10.30 -1.75
N HIS A 48 6.80 -9.42 -1.49
CA HIS A 48 8.19 -9.67 -1.84
C HIS A 48 9.13 -9.05 -0.81
N ARG A 49 10.28 -9.69 -0.61
CA ARG A 49 11.35 -9.18 0.24
C ARG A 49 12.42 -8.53 -0.63
N GLN A 50 12.69 -7.25 -0.40
CA GLN A 50 13.82 -6.58 -1.02
C GLN A 50 15.10 -7.03 -0.31
N ARG A 51 15.68 -8.14 -0.79
CA ARG A 51 16.83 -8.81 -0.15
C ARG A 51 18.01 -7.89 0.17
N ARG A 52 18.30 -6.89 -0.68
CA ARG A 52 19.43 -5.95 -0.46
C ARG A 52 19.20 -4.99 0.70
N ARG A 53 17.96 -4.80 1.14
CA ARG A 53 17.57 -3.82 2.16
C ARG A 53 16.81 -4.45 3.33
N ASP A 54 16.62 -5.76 3.30
CA ASP A 54 15.78 -6.52 4.25
C ASP A 54 14.39 -5.93 4.51
N VAL A 55 13.80 -5.31 3.49
CA VAL A 55 12.47 -4.70 3.57
C VAL A 55 11.42 -5.71 3.13
N ASN A 56 10.41 -5.94 3.98
CA ASN A 56 9.19 -6.63 3.58
C ASN A 56 8.29 -5.65 2.83
N VAL A 57 7.91 -5.98 1.60
CA VAL A 57 7.07 -5.15 0.75
C VAL A 57 5.80 -5.91 0.36
N PHE A 58 4.66 -5.31 0.64
CA PHE A 58 3.35 -5.79 0.25
C PHE A 58 2.76 -4.81 -0.74
N ALA A 59 2.37 -5.30 -1.91
CA ALA A 59 1.96 -4.45 -3.03
C ALA A 59 0.59 -4.84 -3.56
N LEU A 60 -0.30 -3.86 -3.75
CA LEU A 60 -1.47 -3.96 -4.60
C LEU A 60 -1.09 -3.41 -5.98
N GLN A 61 -1.07 -4.28 -6.98
CA GLN A 61 -0.69 -3.94 -8.34
C GLN A 61 -1.88 -4.08 -9.29
N THR A 62 -2.09 -3.08 -10.12
CA THR A 62 -2.98 -3.08 -11.29
C THR A 62 -2.16 -2.68 -12.51
N ASP A 63 -2.78 -2.65 -13.70
CA ASP A 63 -2.11 -2.23 -14.93
C ASP A 63 -1.63 -0.77 -14.89
N SER A 64 -2.27 0.09 -14.07
CA SER A 64 -2.00 1.54 -14.07
C SER A 64 -1.58 2.12 -12.72
N LEU A 65 -1.65 1.32 -11.65
CA LEU A 65 -1.40 1.74 -10.27
C LEU A 65 -0.67 0.64 -9.50
N LEU A 66 0.35 1.02 -8.72
CA LEU A 66 1.00 0.22 -7.70
C LEU A 66 0.89 0.95 -6.37
N VAL A 67 0.36 0.28 -5.35
CA VAL A 67 0.33 0.75 -3.97
C VAL A 67 1.19 -0.19 -3.13
N GLU A 68 2.14 0.34 -2.38
CA GLU A 68 3.07 -0.44 -1.57
C GLU A 68 2.95 -0.10 -0.08
N ILE A 69 3.05 -1.13 0.74
CA ILE A 69 3.28 -1.06 2.17
C ILE A 69 4.64 -1.71 2.42
N GLN A 70 5.57 -0.92 2.94
CA GLN A 70 6.94 -1.32 3.22
C GLN A 70 7.17 -1.30 4.73
N HIS A 71 7.90 -2.29 5.25
CA HIS A 71 8.38 -2.24 6.63
C HIS A 71 9.91 -2.29 6.61
N PRO A 72 10.58 -1.13 6.68
CA PRO A 72 12.03 -1.08 6.68
C PRO A 72 12.62 -1.53 8.02
N PRO A 73 13.79 -2.20 8.03
CA PRO A 73 14.51 -2.45 9.27
C PRO A 73 14.88 -1.12 9.94
N GLY A 74 14.72 -1.05 11.27
CA GLY A 74 14.98 0.16 12.06
C GLY A 74 13.92 1.26 11.95
N ALA A 75 12.82 1.04 11.23
CA ALA A 75 11.70 1.97 11.22
C ALA A 75 10.76 1.73 12.42
N GLU A 76 10.21 2.80 12.98
CA GLU A 76 9.18 2.77 14.04
C GLU A 76 7.77 2.40 13.50
N GLY A 77 7.69 1.86 12.29
CA GLY A 77 6.43 1.48 11.66
C GLY A 77 6.56 1.29 10.16
N ILE A 78 5.42 1.15 9.49
CA ILE A 78 5.37 1.00 8.04
C ILE A 78 5.57 2.33 7.31
N ARG A 79 6.01 2.22 6.07
CA ARG A 79 5.92 3.28 5.06
C ARG A 79 4.92 2.84 4.01
N MET A 80 4.03 3.74 3.62
CA MET A 80 3.11 3.48 2.54
C MET A 80 3.38 4.44 1.38
N SER A 81 3.30 3.94 0.16
CA SER A 81 3.46 4.75 -1.04
C SER A 81 2.56 4.25 -2.17
N TYR A 82 2.36 5.08 -3.17
CA TYR A 82 1.77 4.65 -4.43
C TYR A 82 2.47 5.31 -5.62
N ARG A 83 2.44 4.64 -6.75
CA ARG A 83 2.88 5.18 -8.03
C ARG A 83 2.00 4.70 -9.17
N THR A 84 1.99 5.47 -10.22
CA THR A 84 1.42 5.12 -11.51
C THR A 84 2.31 4.14 -12.26
N CYS A 85 1.70 3.19 -12.97
CA CYS A 85 2.39 2.13 -13.73
C CYS A 85 2.27 2.32 -15.25
N ARG A 86 1.95 3.53 -15.74
CA ARG A 86 1.65 3.79 -17.16
C ARG A 86 2.89 3.92 -18.06
N GLY A 87 4.07 3.55 -17.57
CA GLY A 87 5.33 3.59 -18.33
C GLY A 87 5.63 4.97 -18.89
N ARG A 88 6.00 5.06 -20.17
CA ARG A 88 6.30 6.34 -20.85
C ARG A 88 5.09 7.25 -21.04
N ASN A 89 3.87 6.73 -20.87
CA ASN A 89 2.62 7.50 -20.96
C ASN A 89 2.18 8.05 -19.60
N ASP A 90 3.04 7.95 -18.60
CA ASP A 90 2.75 8.37 -17.25
C ASP A 90 3.02 9.86 -17.03
N MET A 91 2.12 10.69 -17.53
CA MET A 91 2.15 12.15 -17.35
C MET A 91 1.91 12.58 -15.90
N ALA A 92 1.52 11.66 -15.00
CA ALA A 92 1.40 11.91 -13.56
C ALA A 92 2.73 11.73 -12.81
N GLY A 93 3.81 11.38 -13.53
CA GLY A 93 5.16 11.57 -13.05
C GLY A 93 5.79 10.39 -12.33
N GLY A 94 5.34 9.14 -12.52
CA GLY A 94 6.09 7.89 -12.28
C GLY A 94 6.78 7.66 -10.93
N ARG A 95 6.62 8.59 -9.99
CA ARG A 95 7.39 8.72 -8.76
C ARG A 95 6.58 8.15 -7.62
N ASP A 96 7.28 7.57 -6.65
CA ASP A 96 6.66 7.09 -5.43
C ASP A 96 6.10 8.27 -4.63
N ASN A 97 4.78 8.32 -4.52
CA ASN A 97 4.05 9.27 -3.68
C ASN A 97 3.96 8.69 -2.28
N THR A 98 4.60 9.33 -1.31
CA THR A 98 4.53 8.88 0.09
C THR A 98 3.16 9.19 0.67
N VAL A 99 2.59 8.22 1.37
CA VAL A 99 1.31 8.35 2.07
C VAL A 99 1.57 8.47 3.56
N SER A 100 1.04 9.52 4.18
CA SER A 100 1.07 9.68 5.64
C SER A 100 0.18 8.63 6.32
N VAL A 101 0.77 7.80 7.16
CA VAL A 101 0.07 6.78 7.96
C VAL A 101 -0.88 7.42 8.97
N GLU A 102 -0.52 8.59 9.50
CA GLU A 102 -1.36 9.38 10.39
C GLU A 102 -2.63 9.88 9.68
N SER A 103 -2.48 10.39 8.45
CA SER A 103 -3.62 10.85 7.65
C SER A 103 -4.59 9.70 7.32
N LEU A 104 -4.07 8.51 7.02
CA LEU A 104 -4.87 7.28 6.79
C LEU A 104 -5.72 6.85 7.99
N ALA A 105 -5.27 7.15 9.21
CA ALA A 105 -6.02 6.83 10.42
C ALA A 105 -7.33 7.64 10.47
N THR A 106 -7.33 8.86 9.93
CA THR A 106 -8.52 9.72 9.85
C THR A 106 -9.50 9.24 8.78
N GLN A 107 -10.79 9.57 8.93
CA GLN A 107 -11.79 9.27 7.90
C GLN A 107 -11.57 10.11 6.63
N ARG A 108 -11.26 11.40 6.81
CA ARG A 108 -11.03 12.35 5.73
C ARG A 108 -9.81 11.98 4.88
N GLY A 109 -8.65 11.81 5.51
CA GLY A 109 -7.41 11.46 4.79
C GLY A 109 -7.50 10.13 4.07
N TYR A 110 -8.20 9.15 4.66
CA TYR A 110 -8.50 7.89 3.98
C TYR A 110 -9.37 8.08 2.72
N ALA A 111 -10.45 8.85 2.82
CA ALA A 111 -11.35 9.10 1.70
C ALA A 111 -10.66 9.89 0.57
N GLU A 112 -9.86 10.90 0.92
CA GLU A 112 -9.07 11.69 -0.03
C GLU A 112 -8.05 10.80 -0.77
N LEU A 113 -7.36 9.90 -0.07
CA LEU A 113 -6.46 8.94 -0.71
C LEU A 113 -7.21 8.00 -1.66
N VAL A 114 -8.29 7.37 -1.21
CA VAL A 114 -9.07 6.45 -2.07
C VAL A 114 -9.57 7.16 -3.33
N SER A 115 -10.06 8.39 -3.20
CA SER A 115 -10.46 9.23 -4.34
C SER A 115 -9.29 9.45 -5.30
N THR A 116 -8.12 9.82 -4.78
CA THR A 116 -6.89 10.01 -5.55
C THR A 116 -6.50 8.73 -6.29
N LEU A 117 -6.49 7.59 -5.60
CA LEU A 117 -6.12 6.31 -6.19
C LEU A 117 -7.09 5.87 -7.29
N ARG A 118 -8.41 6.13 -7.14
CA ARG A 118 -9.40 5.88 -8.20
C ARG A 118 -9.10 6.69 -9.47
N VAL A 119 -8.81 7.98 -9.33
CA VAL A 119 -8.43 8.85 -10.46
C VAL A 119 -7.17 8.34 -11.14
N VAL A 120 -6.16 8.01 -10.34
CA VAL A 120 -4.87 7.51 -10.81
C VAL A 120 -5.01 6.14 -11.51
N ALA A 121 -5.88 5.28 -11.01
CA ALA A 121 -6.21 4.00 -11.63
C ALA A 121 -7.06 4.13 -12.92
N GLY A 122 -7.39 5.36 -13.36
CA GLY A 122 -8.23 5.60 -14.53
C GLY A 122 -9.71 5.30 -14.30
N ARG A 123 -10.13 5.21 -13.05
CA ARG A 123 -11.50 4.87 -12.64
C ARG A 123 -12.20 6.15 -12.23
N ARG A 124 -12.64 6.91 -13.24
CA ARG A 124 -13.63 7.97 -13.03
C ARG A 124 -14.99 7.29 -12.93
N GLY A 125 -15.60 7.38 -11.75
CA GLY A 125 -16.98 7.02 -11.48
C GLY A 125 -17.58 8.12 -10.62
#